data_AF-A0A0U3L725-F1
#
_entry.id   AF-A0A0U3L725-F1
#
_cell.length_a   1.000
_cell.length_b   1.000
_cell.length_c   1.000
_cell.angle_alpha   90.00
_cell.angle_beta   90.00
_cell.angle_gamma   90.00
#
_symmetry.space_group_name_H-M   'P 1'
#
loop_
_entity.id
_entity.type
_entity.pdbx_description
1 polymer ?
#
loop_
_entity_poly.entity_id
_entity_poly.type
_entity_poly.pdbx_seq_one_letter_code
_entity_poly.pdbx_strand_id
1 'polypeptide(L)'
;MTPPASWSAGARVTLDSFNGLQQSPDDTSSAHNYWLLVGERGTVVDSPTGPFAGSGAPRVLVQFDKSVKSLGLECHNAVDNALWILVSDLSRLE
;
A
#
# COMPACT_ATOMS: atom_id res chain seq x y z
N MET A 1 21.18 12.13 -5.59
CA MET A 1 20.24 11.11 -5.11
C MET A 1 19.13 11.83 -4.36
N THR A 2 17.94 11.93 -4.93
CA THR A 2 16.78 12.49 -4.24
C THR A 2 16.41 11.54 -3.10
N PRO A 3 16.22 11.99 -1.85
CA PRO A 3 15.70 11.12 -0.82
C PRO A 3 14.37 10.51 -1.30
N PRO A 4 14.08 9.22 -1.01
CA PRO A 4 12.76 8.68 -1.31
C PRO A 4 11.73 9.58 -0.66
N ALA A 5 10.72 10.00 -1.43
CA ALA A 5 9.67 10.89 -0.95
C ALA A 5 9.10 10.30 0.35
N SER A 6 9.30 10.98 1.48
CA SER A 6 8.65 10.59 2.72
C SER A 6 7.19 11.00 2.63
N TRP A 7 6.29 10.02 2.67
CA TRP A 7 4.87 10.30 2.77
C TRP A 7 4.52 10.72 4.20
N SER A 8 3.73 11.77 4.34
CA SER A 8 3.18 12.21 5.62
C SER A 8 1.76 11.67 5.79
N ALA A 9 1.32 11.46 7.03
CA ALA A 9 -0.10 11.20 7.32
C ALA A 9 -0.99 12.29 6.71
N GLY A 10 -2.10 11.89 6.11
CA GLY A 10 -3.01 12.75 5.34
C GLY A 10 -2.64 12.90 3.85
N ALA A 11 -1.46 12.45 3.41
CA ALA A 11 -1.11 12.51 1.99
C ALA A 11 -2.03 11.60 1.16
N ARG A 12 -2.50 12.11 0.02
CA ARG A 12 -3.28 11.36 -0.96
C ARG A 12 -2.37 10.72 -1.99
N VAL A 13 -2.59 9.43 -2.23
CA VAL A 13 -1.72 8.60 -3.06
C VAL A 13 -2.52 7.71 -3.99
N THR A 14 -1.89 7.32 -5.10
CA THR A 14 -2.33 6.22 -5.97
C THR A 14 -1.34 5.07 -5.83
N LEU A 15 -1.85 3.83 -5.83
CA LEU A 15 -1.01 2.63 -5.86
C LEU A 15 -0.62 2.30 -7.30
N ASP A 16 0.65 2.46 -7.66
CA ASP A 16 1.15 2.20 -9.01
C ASP A 16 1.54 0.73 -9.22
N SER A 17 1.99 0.08 -8.14
CA SER A 17 2.35 -1.34 -8.10
C SER A 17 2.18 -1.90 -6.69
N PHE A 18 2.24 -3.22 -6.50
CA PHE A 18 2.33 -3.83 -5.18
C PHE A 18 3.54 -4.76 -5.12
N ASN A 19 4.42 -4.52 -4.15
CA ASN A 19 5.73 -5.17 -4.05
C ASN A 19 6.54 -5.09 -5.36
N GLY A 20 6.45 -3.95 -6.06
CA GLY A 20 7.17 -3.69 -7.31
C GLY A 20 6.59 -4.34 -8.57
N LEU A 21 5.44 -5.02 -8.50
CA LEU A 21 4.76 -5.63 -9.64
C LEU A 21 3.38 -5.01 -9.88
N GLN A 22 2.96 -4.89 -11.14
CA GLN A 22 1.61 -4.42 -11.49
C GLN A 22 0.56 -5.54 -11.47
N GLN A 23 0.99 -6.80 -11.48
CA GLN A 23 0.13 -7.97 -11.48
C GLN A 23 0.66 -8.99 -10.50
N SER A 24 -0.25 -9.78 -9.93
CA SER A 24 0.08 -10.85 -9.00
C SER A 24 0.81 -12.00 -9.71
N PRO A 25 1.78 -12.64 -9.05
CA PRO A 25 2.27 -13.96 -9.46
C PRO A 25 1.13 -15.00 -9.59
N ASP A 26 1.30 -15.99 -10.45
CA ASP A 26 0.27 -17.00 -10.79
C ASP A 26 -0.22 -17.82 -9.59
N ASP A 27 0.61 -17.99 -8.56
CA ASP A 27 0.32 -18.77 -7.35
C ASP A 27 -0.26 -17.95 -6.20
N THR A 28 -0.60 -16.68 -6.45
CA THR A 28 -1.16 -15.78 -5.44
C THR A 28 -2.56 -16.25 -5.02
N SER A 29 -2.74 -16.45 -3.71
CA SER A 29 -4.06 -16.78 -3.16
C SER A 29 -5.04 -15.63 -3.37
N SER A 30 -6.31 -15.93 -3.63
CA SER A 30 -7.33 -14.90 -3.87
C SER A 30 -7.46 -13.90 -2.71
N ALA A 31 -7.38 -14.40 -1.47
CA ALA A 31 -7.51 -13.59 -0.26
C ALA A 31 -6.31 -12.66 0.00
N HIS A 32 -5.15 -12.92 -0.63
CA HIS A 32 -3.93 -12.11 -0.53
C HIS A 32 -3.55 -11.43 -1.84
N ASN A 33 -4.44 -11.42 -2.84
CA ASN A 33 -4.20 -10.78 -4.13
C ASN A 33 -4.37 -9.25 -4.06
N TYR A 34 -3.47 -8.59 -3.32
CA TYR A 34 -3.50 -7.14 -3.13
C TYR A 34 -3.19 -6.34 -4.41
N TRP A 35 -2.70 -6.99 -5.48
CA TRP A 35 -2.55 -6.37 -6.79
C TRP A 35 -3.88 -5.90 -7.38
N LEU A 36 -5.02 -6.40 -6.90
CA LEU A 36 -6.36 -5.89 -7.25
C LEU A 36 -6.61 -4.43 -6.83
N LEU A 37 -5.73 -3.87 -6.00
CA LEU A 37 -5.77 -2.47 -5.58
C LEU A 37 -4.87 -1.56 -6.45
N VAL A 38 -4.11 -2.10 -7.41
CA VAL A 38 -3.29 -1.28 -8.30
C VAL A 38 -4.19 -0.35 -9.13
N GLY A 39 -3.83 0.92 -9.16
CA GLY A 39 -4.62 2.03 -9.71
C GLY A 39 -5.61 2.65 -8.73
N GLU A 40 -5.85 2.02 -7.57
CA GLU A 40 -6.73 2.57 -6.54
C GLU A 40 -6.06 3.67 -5.73
N ARG A 41 -6.90 4.52 -5.15
CA ARG A 41 -6.49 5.69 -4.37
C ARG A 41 -6.63 5.43 -2.89
N GLY A 42 -5.83 6.14 -2.10
CA GLY A 42 -5.92 6.09 -0.65
C GLY A 42 -5.30 7.29 0.04
N THR A 43 -5.37 7.26 1.36
CA THR A 43 -4.77 8.23 2.27
C THR A 43 -3.73 7.53 3.12
N VAL A 44 -2.55 8.13 3.25
CA VAL A 44 -1.55 7.67 4.22
C VAL A 44 -2.06 7.98 5.63
N VAL A 45 -2.18 6.96 6.47
CA VAL A 45 -2.67 7.08 7.87
C VAL A 45 -1.58 6.83 8.90
N ASP A 46 -0.50 6.15 8.52
CA ASP A 46 0.70 5.99 9.35
C ASP A 46 1.96 5.96 8.47
N SER A 47 3.03 6.58 8.95
CA SER A 47 4.31 6.72 8.27
C SER A 47 5.46 6.53 9.27
N PRO A 48 5.70 5.31 9.74
CA PRO A 48 6.75 5.04 10.72
C PRO A 48 8.11 5.43 10.14
N THR A 49 8.92 6.10 10.95
CA THR A 49 10.22 6.65 10.55
C THR A 49 11.35 5.63 10.49
N GLY A 50 11.03 4.33 10.47
CA GLY A 50 11.99 3.21 10.47
C GLY A 50 11.57 2.06 9.55
N PRO A 51 12.47 1.10 9.28
CA PRO A 51 12.16 -0.05 8.43
C PRO A 51 10.99 -0.83 9.00
N PHE A 52 10.00 -1.13 8.16
CA PHE A 52 8.90 -1.99 8.55
C PHE A 52 9.46 -3.40 8.84
N ALA A 53 9.17 -3.91 10.03
CA ALA A 53 9.68 -5.19 10.52
C ALA A 53 9.49 -6.28 9.47
N GLY A 54 10.61 -6.81 8.95
CA GLY A 54 10.63 -7.93 8.01
C GLY A 54 10.86 -7.59 6.53
N SER A 55 10.77 -6.32 6.08
CA SER A 55 10.89 -6.02 4.63
C SER A 55 12.13 -5.23 4.20
N GLY A 56 12.91 -4.67 5.14
CA GLY A 56 14.13 -3.89 4.84
C GLY A 56 13.91 -2.58 4.08
N ALA A 57 12.72 -2.36 3.53
CA ALA A 57 12.31 -1.20 2.77
C ALA A 57 11.28 -0.36 3.54
N PRO A 58 11.25 0.97 3.32
CA PRO A 58 10.28 1.85 3.97
C PRO A 58 8.86 1.53 3.46
N ARG A 59 7.92 1.41 4.40
CA ARG A 59 6.49 1.27 4.12
C ARG A 59 5.68 2.32 4.85
N VAL A 60 4.54 2.65 4.29
CA VAL A 60 3.52 3.49 4.93
C VAL A 60 2.19 2.76 4.95
N LEU A 61 1.37 3.02 5.96
CA LEU A 61 0.04 2.46 6.06
C LEU A 61 -0.91 3.33 5.24
N VAL A 62 -1.45 2.77 4.16
CA VAL A 62 -2.39 3.46 3.27
C VAL A 62 -3.77 2.89 3.50
N GLN A 63 -4.71 3.74 3.90
CA GLN A 63 -6.14 3.42 3.91
C GLN A 63 -6.72 3.69 2.52
N PHE A 64 -7.16 2.64 1.83
CA PHE A 64 -7.74 2.74 0.50
C PHE A 64 -9.18 3.24 0.55
N ASP A 65 -9.57 4.04 -0.44
CA ASP A 65 -10.96 4.48 -0.63
C ASP A 65 -11.86 3.28 -0.97
N LYS A 66 -11.31 2.33 -1.71
CA LYS A 66 -11.97 1.08 -2.06
C LYS A 66 -11.90 0.10 -0.89
N SER A 67 -13.02 -0.58 -0.65
CA SER A 67 -13.07 -1.58 0.41
C SER A 67 -12.26 -2.82 0.04
N VAL A 68 -11.20 -3.08 0.80
CA VAL A 68 -10.35 -4.27 0.68
C VAL A 68 -11.19 -5.53 0.89
N LYS A 69 -12.05 -5.55 1.91
CA LYS A 69 -12.96 -6.68 2.19
C LYS A 69 -13.94 -6.94 1.04
N SER A 70 -14.42 -5.91 0.34
CA SER A 70 -15.33 -6.08 -0.80
C SER A 70 -14.68 -6.78 -2.00
N LEU A 71 -13.34 -6.75 -2.08
CA LEU A 71 -12.56 -7.48 -3.08
C LEU A 71 -12.27 -8.94 -2.65
N GLY A 72 -12.79 -9.37 -1.50
CA GLY A 72 -12.47 -10.68 -0.92
C GLY A 72 -11.08 -10.76 -0.30
N LEU A 73 -10.40 -9.61 -0.13
CA LEU A 73 -9.05 -9.54 0.41
C LEU A 73 -9.06 -9.46 1.94
N GLU A 74 -8.07 -10.08 2.57
CA GLU A 74 -7.87 -9.98 4.01
C GLU A 74 -7.32 -8.61 4.40
N CYS A 75 -7.70 -8.14 5.59
CA CYS A 75 -7.16 -6.93 6.18
C CYS A 75 -7.10 -7.14 7.69
N HIS A 76 -5.93 -7.52 8.18
CA HIS A 76 -5.68 -7.77 9.61
C HIS A 76 -5.15 -6.54 10.35
N ASN A 77 -5.08 -5.38 9.67
CA ASN A 77 -4.61 -4.14 10.27
C ASN A 77 -5.69 -3.51 11.16
N ALA A 78 -5.27 -2.78 12.20
CA ALA A 78 -6.18 -2.11 13.13
C ALA A 78 -7.06 -1.05 12.45
N VAL A 79 -6.59 -0.48 11.34
CA VAL A 79 -7.35 0.43 10.49
C VAL A 79 -7.96 -0.38 9.34
N ASP A 80 -9.28 -0.33 9.22
CA ASP A 80 -9.99 -1.00 8.13
C ASP A 80 -9.56 -0.47 6.76
N ASN A 81 -9.49 -1.39 5.79
CA ASN A 81 -9.06 -1.15 4.41
C ASN A 81 -7.65 -0.54 4.29
N ALA A 82 -6.83 -0.68 5.34
CA ALA A 82 -5.48 -0.17 5.33
C ALA A 82 -4.46 -1.29 5.11
N LEU A 83 -3.43 -1.03 4.30
CA LEU A 83 -2.34 -1.97 4.03
C LEU A 83 -0.98 -1.26 4.08
N TRP A 84 0.06 -2.01 4.48
CA TRP A 84 1.43 -1.52 4.48
C TRP A 84 2.03 -1.58 3.08
N ILE A 85 2.16 -0.42 2.44
CA ILE A 85 2.59 -0.29 1.05
C ILE A 85 4.03 0.23 1.01
N LEU A 86 4.85 -0.28 0.07
CA LEU A 86 6.18 0.26 -0.17
C LEU A 86 6.07 1.73 -0.62
N VAL A 87 6.93 2.59 -0.10
CA VAL A 87 6.94 4.00 -0.52
C VAL A 87 7.14 4.14 -2.03
N SER A 88 7.91 3.23 -2.65
CA SER A 88 8.20 3.20 -4.09
C SER A 88 7.04 2.73 -4.97
N ASP A 89 6.01 2.15 -4.37
CA ASP A 89 4.82 1.64 -5.05
C ASP A 89 3.72 2.72 -5.16
N LEU A 90 3.99 3.95 -4.69
CA LEU A 90 3.02 5.04 -4.57
C LEU A 90 3.42 6.26 -5.40
N SER A 91 2.42 6.88 -6.03
CA SER A 91 2.52 8.21 -6.64
C SER A 91 1.62 9.23 -5.93
N ARG A 92 1.97 10.52 -6.03
CA ARG A 92 1.20 11.60 -5.42
C ARG A 92 0.00 11.88 -6.31
N LEU A 93 -1.19 11.97 -5.70
CA LEU A 93 -2.32 12.63 -6.35
C LEU A 93 -2.07 14.14 -6.30
N GLU A 94 -1.89 14.75 -7.48
CA GLU A 94 -1.95 16.21 -7.63
C GLU A 94 -3.37 16.74 -7.45
#